data_AF-A0A7V8NX32-F1
#
_entry.id   AF-A0A7V8NX32-F1
#
_cell.length_a   1.000
_cell.length_b   1.000
_cell.length_c   1.000
_cell.angle_alpha   90.00
_cell.angle_beta   90.00
_cell.angle_gamma   90.00
#
_symmetry.space_group_name_H-M   'P 1'
#
loop_
_entity.id
_entity.type
_entity.pdbx_description
1 polymer ?
#
loop_
_entity_poly.entity_id
_entity_poly.type
_entity_poly.pdbx_seq_one_letter_code
_entity_poly.pdbx_strand_id
1 'polypeptide(L)'
;MKRLLKWFAGILAVLLLAAFGALCYLAGSPKDAYGMVRYALPHMRRGTLQVGSDAPDARLVALDGISHFHIRERLGRRPLVLVFGSFT
;
A
#
# COMPACT_ATOMS: atom_id res chain seq x y z
N MET A 1 -37.51 -15.90 -10.57
CA MET A 1 -36.26 -15.98 -9.77
C MET A 1 -35.04 -16.43 -10.58
N LYS A 2 -35.04 -17.60 -11.26
CA LYS A 2 -33.86 -18.09 -12.01
C LYS A 2 -33.35 -17.17 -13.14
N ARG A 3 -34.26 -16.45 -13.83
CA ARG A 3 -33.91 -15.52 -14.92
C ARG A 3 -33.22 -14.26 -14.41
N LEU A 4 -33.72 -13.68 -13.32
CA LEU A 4 -33.11 -12.54 -12.64
C LEU A 4 -31.72 -12.89 -12.10
N LEU A 5 -31.55 -14.08 -11.52
CA LEU A 5 -30.24 -14.54 -11.04
C LEU A 5 -29.21 -14.66 -12.17
N LYS A 6 -29.61 -15.14 -13.36
CA LYS A 6 -28.73 -15.20 -14.54
C LYS A 6 -28.29 -13.81 -15.01
N TRP A 7 -29.21 -12.85 -15.03
CA TRP A 7 -28.90 -11.47 -15.38
C TRP A 7 -27.96 -10.82 -14.35
N PHE A 8 -28.23 -11.01 -13.07
CA PHE A 8 -27.34 -10.55 -12.00
C PHE A 8 -25.93 -11.16 -12.12
N ALA A 9 -25.84 -12.47 -12.33
CA ALA A 9 -24.55 -13.15 -12.51
C ALA A 9 -23.81 -12.64 -13.75
N GLY A 10 -24.51 -12.43 -14.87
CA GLY A 10 -23.93 -11.87 -16.08
C GLY A 10 -23.40 -10.45 -15.87
N ILE A 11 -24.19 -9.58 -15.24
CA ILE A 11 -23.78 -8.20 -14.93
C ILE A 11 -22.55 -8.21 -13.99
N LEU A 12 -22.58 -9.04 -12.94
CA LEU A 12 -21.46 -9.15 -12.01
C LEU A 12 -20.17 -9.64 -12.71
N ALA A 13 -20.28 -10.64 -13.59
CA ALA A 13 -19.14 -11.15 -14.33
C ALA A 13 -18.52 -10.09 -15.26
N VAL A 14 -19.36 -9.33 -15.98
CA VAL A 14 -18.90 -8.22 -16.83
C VAL A 14 -18.21 -7.15 -15.99
N LEU A 15 -18.78 -6.81 -14.83
CA LEU A 15 -18.22 -5.79 -13.93
C LEU A 15 -16.86 -6.20 -13.37
N LEU A 16 -16.70 -7.47 -12.98
CA LEU A 16 -15.43 -8.02 -12.50
C LEU A 16 -14.36 -8.03 -13.60
N LEU A 17 -14.71 -8.42 -14.82
CA LEU A 17 -13.79 -8.39 -15.96
C LEU A 17 -13.35 -6.97 -16.32
N ALA A 18 -14.29 -6.01 -16.33
CA ALA A 18 -13.99 -4.61 -16.57
C ALA A 18 -13.07 -4.03 -15.49
N ALA A 19 -13.37 -4.29 -14.21
CA ALA A 19 -12.54 -3.86 -13.09
C ALA A 19 -11.13 -4.47 -13.17
N PHE A 20 -11.01 -5.77 -13.46
CA PHE A 20 -9.72 -6.43 -13.62
C PHE A 20 -8.91 -5.86 -14.79
N GLY A 21 -9.55 -5.61 -15.93
CA GLY A 21 -8.91 -4.99 -17.10
C GLY A 21 -8.38 -3.59 -16.80
N ALA A 22 -9.18 -2.75 -16.15
CA ALA A 22 -8.75 -1.42 -15.72
C ALA A 22 -7.58 -1.48 -14.74
N LEU A 23 -7.61 -2.44 -13.81
CA LEU A 23 -6.57 -2.63 -12.80
C LEU A 23 -5.26 -3.12 -13.44
N CYS A 24 -5.32 -4.00 -14.43
CA CYS A 24 -4.16 -4.41 -15.24
C CYS A 24 -3.58 -3.24 -16.05
N TYR A 25 -4.43 -2.39 -16.64
CA TYR A 25 -3.98 -1.22 -17.40
C TYR A 25 -3.26 -0.21 -16.50
N LEU A 26 -3.81 0.08 -15.32
CA LEU A 26 -3.21 1.00 -14.34
C LEU A 26 -1.92 0.44 -13.72
N ALA A 27 -1.89 -0.87 -13.44
CA ALA A 27 -0.74 -1.51 -12.82
C ALA A 27 0.37 -1.87 -13.84
N GLY A 28 0.10 -1.82 -15.15
CA GLY A 28 1.05 -2.14 -16.22
C GLY A 28 1.13 -3.64 -16.56
N SER A 29 0.66 -4.55 -15.70
CA SER A 29 0.66 -5.99 -15.94
C SER A 29 -0.37 -6.73 -15.05
N PRO A 30 -0.89 -7.90 -15.48
CA PRO A 30 -1.70 -8.77 -14.63
C PRO A 30 -0.98 -9.22 -13.34
N LYS A 31 0.35 -9.40 -13.40
CA LYS A 31 1.16 -9.77 -12.22
C LYS A 31 1.21 -8.62 -11.22
N ASP A 32 1.34 -7.39 -11.71
CA ASP A 32 1.41 -6.19 -10.89
C ASP A 32 0.04 -5.82 -10.33
N ALA A 33 -1.02 -6.06 -11.09
CA ALA A 33 -2.41 -5.99 -10.63
C ALA A 33 -2.64 -6.93 -9.42
N TYR A 34 -2.18 -8.18 -9.50
CA TYR A 34 -2.22 -9.10 -8.37
C TYR A 34 -1.38 -8.60 -7.18
N GLY A 35 -0.16 -8.12 -7.44
CA GLY A 35 0.71 -7.53 -6.43
C GLY A 35 0.05 -6.34 -5.70
N MET A 36 -0.61 -5.47 -6.45
CA MET A 36 -1.32 -4.31 -5.92
C MET A 36 -2.51 -4.74 -5.06
N VAL A 37 -3.34 -5.68 -5.52
CA VAL A 37 -4.49 -6.17 -4.76
C VAL A 37 -4.05 -6.87 -3.47
N ARG A 38 -2.97 -7.65 -3.54
CA ARG A 38 -2.46 -8.43 -2.39
C ARG A 38 -1.71 -7.59 -1.37
N TYR A 39 -0.83 -6.70 -1.83
CA TYR A 39 0.11 -6.01 -0.97
C TYR A 39 -0.24 -4.53 -0.78
N ALA A 40 -0.74 -3.86 -1.82
CA ALA A 40 -0.99 -2.43 -1.75
C ALA A 40 -2.37 -2.11 -1.16
N LEU A 41 -3.47 -2.64 -1.72
CA LEU A 41 -4.84 -2.31 -1.28
C LEU A 41 -5.08 -2.49 0.23
N PRO A 42 -4.61 -3.56 0.90
CA PRO A 42 -4.83 -3.73 2.34
C PRO A 42 -4.05 -2.72 3.21
N HIS A 43 -2.92 -2.22 2.70
CA HIS A 43 -1.98 -1.37 3.44
C HIS A 43 -1.99 0.09 2.97
N MET A 44 -2.70 0.42 1.89
CA MET A 44 -2.97 1.77 1.40
C MET A 44 -3.95 2.49 2.34
N ARG A 45 -3.53 2.70 3.59
CA ARG A 45 -4.20 3.59 4.52
C ARG A 45 -3.38 4.85 4.64
N ARG A 46 -4.05 6.00 4.51
CA ARG A 46 -3.42 7.28 4.81
C ARG A 46 -3.03 7.28 6.29
N GLY A 47 -1.77 7.58 6.59
CA GLY A 47 -1.32 7.73 7.98
C GLY A 47 -2.10 8.83 8.69
N THR A 48 -2.26 8.71 10.01
CA THR A 48 -2.93 9.72 10.86
C THR A 48 -1.99 10.81 11.34
N LEU A 49 -0.76 10.87 10.82
CA LEU A 49 0.25 11.82 11.22
C LEU A 49 -0.14 13.23 10.74
N GLN A 50 -0.13 14.20 11.66
CA GLN A 50 -0.47 15.60 11.36
C GLN A 50 0.78 16.47 11.49
N VAL A 51 0.78 17.61 10.78
CA VAL A 51 1.85 18.60 10.89
C VAL A 51 1.89 19.14 12.32
N GLY A 52 3.07 19.16 12.94
CA GLY A 52 3.26 19.58 14.33
C GLY A 52 3.05 18.47 15.37
N SER A 53 2.60 17.28 14.96
CA SER A 53 2.61 16.11 15.85
C SER A 53 4.04 15.61 16.09
N ASP A 54 4.28 15.03 17.26
CA ASP A 54 5.52 14.35 17.55
C ASP A 54 5.78 13.20 16.56
N ALA A 55 7.05 13.03 16.18
CA ALA A 55 7.46 11.92 15.33
C ALA A 55 7.26 10.59 16.11
N PRO A 56 6.58 9.59 15.51
CA PRO A 56 6.41 8.29 16.15
C PRO A 56 7.77 7.64 16.37
N ASP A 57 7.97 7.08 17.56
CA ASP A 57 9.23 6.44 17.88
C ASP A 57 9.26 4.98 17.42
N ALA A 58 9.51 4.79 16.13
CA ALA A 58 9.65 3.46 15.56
C ALA A 58 11.06 2.90 15.81
N ARG A 59 11.12 1.61 16.18
CA ARG A 59 12.37 0.83 16.16
C ARG A 59 12.63 0.37 14.73
N LEU A 60 13.77 0.78 14.18
CA LEU A 60 14.22 0.50 12.83
C LEU A 60 15.44 -0.42 12.85
N VAL A 61 15.60 -1.20 11.78
CA VAL A 61 16.82 -1.97 11.50
C VAL A 61 17.73 -1.09 10.65
N ALA A 62 19.01 -1.01 11.02
CA ALA A 62 20.00 -0.31 10.23
C ALA A 62 20.34 -1.07 8.94
N LEU A 63 21.02 -0.41 8.01
CA LEU A 63 21.41 -1.00 6.73
C LEU A 63 22.41 -2.16 6.87
N ASP A 64 23.05 -2.30 8.03
CA ASP A 64 23.90 -3.46 8.35
C ASP A 64 23.11 -4.75 8.62
N GLY A 65 21.77 -4.66 8.75
CA GLY A 65 20.88 -5.79 8.97
C GLY A 65 20.92 -6.39 10.38
N ILE A 66 21.72 -5.83 11.29
CA ILE A 66 21.93 -6.37 12.66
C ILE A 66 21.61 -5.31 13.71
N SER A 67 22.05 -4.08 13.49
CA SER A 67 21.86 -3.01 14.45
C SER A 67 20.42 -2.52 14.41
N HIS A 68 19.89 -2.23 15.59
CA HIS A 68 18.58 -1.59 15.73
C HIS A 68 18.74 -0.22 16.37
N PHE A 69 17.90 0.72 15.97
CA PHE A 69 17.84 2.04 16.58
C PHE A 69 16.42 2.57 16.59
N HIS A 70 16.12 3.49 17.51
CA HIS A 70 14.87 4.22 17.52
C HIS A 70 15.01 5.57 16.81
N ILE A 71 13.93 6.07 16.20
CA ILE A 71 13.94 7.39 15.54
C ILE A 71 14.39 8.49 16.51
N ARG A 72 13.94 8.44 17.78
CA ARG A 72 14.33 9.44 18.79
C ARG A 72 15.84 9.53 19.02
N GLU A 73 16.57 8.43 18.84
CA GLU A 73 18.03 8.36 19.04
C GLU A 73 18.79 9.09 17.92
N ARG A 74 18.12 9.41 16.81
CA ARG A 74 18.67 10.17 15.67
C ARG A 74 18.22 11.63 15.65
N LEU A 75 17.37 12.05 16.59
CA LEU A 75 17.00 13.45 16.74
C LEU A 75 18.18 14.25 17.30
N GLY A 76 18.40 15.45 16.77
CA GLY A 76 19.50 16.31 17.17
C GLY A 76 19.20 17.78 16.92
N ARG A 77 20.24 18.60 16.82
CA ARG A 77 20.10 20.06 16.62
C ARG A 77 19.61 20.46 15.23
N ARG A 78 19.59 19.52 14.27
CA ARG A 78 19.16 19.74 12.88
C ARG A 78 17.92 18.90 12.58
N PRO A 79 17.04 19.36 11.66
CA PRO A 79 15.90 18.56 11.23
C PRO A 79 16.33 17.21 10.64
N LEU A 80 15.59 16.15 10.98
CA LEU A 80 15.74 14.82 10.40
C LEU A 80 14.75 14.64 9.24
N VAL A 81 15.25 14.22 8.08
CA VAL A 81 14.42 13.93 6.90
C VAL A 81 14.27 12.41 6.75
N LEU A 82 13.03 11.93 6.62
CA LEU A 82 12.72 10.52 6.40
C LEU A 82 12.24 10.31 4.97
N VAL A 83 12.84 9.33 4.28
CA VAL A 83 12.45 8.93 2.92
C VAL A 83 11.98 7.48 2.97
N PHE A 84 10.69 7.27 2.69
CA PHE A 84 10.11 5.92 2.60
C PHE A 84 10.17 5.44 1.16
N GLY A 85 10.80 4.28 0.94
CA GLY A 85 10.90 3.68 -0.37
C GLY A 85 11.48 2.28 -0.32
N SER A 86 11.45 1.61 -1.46
CA SER A 86 12.07 0.31 -1.70
C SER A 86 12.60 0.27 -3.12
N PHE A 87 13.64 -0.54 -3.35
CA PHE A 87 14.05 -0.89 -4.70
C PHE A 87 13.18 -2.06 -5.17
N THR A 88 12.33 -1.81 -6.18
CA THR A 88 11.52 -2.83 -6.86
C THR A 88 11.81 -2.80 -8.34
#